data_AF-A0A957D5A5-F1
#
_entry.id   AF-A0A957D5A5-F1
#
_cell.length_a   1.000
_cell.length_b   1.000
_cell.length_c   1.000
_cell.angle_alpha   90.00
_cell.angle_beta   90.00
_cell.angle_gamma   90.00
#
_symmetry.space_group_name_H-M   'P 1'
#
loop_
_entity.id
_entity.type
_entity.pdbx_description
1 polymer ?
#
loop_
_entity_poly.entity_id
_entity_poly.type
_entity_poly.pdbx_seq_one_letter_code
_entity_poly.pdbx_strand_id
1 'polypeptide(L)' 'MPKVEARSNESQEQLLRRFRKEVMKSRILADVRRKRWHIPKSEVRRIKQKKAARRMRRVQRMNR' A
#
# COMPACT_ATOMS: atom_id res chain seq x y z
N MET A 1 2.78 10.31 -10.39
CA MET A 1 1.98 9.09 -10.64
C MET A 1 2.91 7.94 -10.99
N PRO A 2 2.57 6.68 -10.71
CA PRO A 2 3.40 5.53 -11.08
C PRO A 2 3.51 5.41 -12.61
N LYS A 3 4.74 5.29 -13.11
CA LYS A 3 5.08 5.10 -14.53
C LYS A 3 6.01 3.88 -14.63
N VAL A 4 5.76 2.99 -15.58
CA VAL A 4 6.64 1.85 -15.87
C VAL A 4 6.82 1.77 -17.38
N GLU A 5 8.06 1.58 -17.81
CA GLU A 5 8.43 1.42 -19.21
C GLU A 5 8.63 -0.06 -19.55
N ALA A 6 8.23 -0.44 -20.76
CA ALA A 6 8.37 -1.79 -21.28
C ALA A 6 9.86 -2.10 -21.49
N ARG A 7 10.25 -3.33 -21.13
CA ARG A 7 11.61 -3.85 -21.33
C ARG A 7 11.61 -4.84 -22.49
N SER A 8 12.69 -4.88 -23.26
CA SER A 8 12.81 -5.76 -24.44
C SER A 8 12.65 -7.26 -24.14
N ASN A 9 12.87 -7.68 -22.88
CA ASN A 9 12.96 -9.08 -22.49
C ASN A 9 11.82 -9.52 -21.56
N GLU A 10 10.69 -8.81 -21.57
CA GLU A 10 9.57 -9.12 -20.67
C GLU A 10 8.27 -9.42 -21.43
N SER A 11 7.41 -10.23 -20.83
CA SER A 11 6.04 -10.40 -21.31
C SER A 11 5.13 -9.26 -20.82
N GLN A 12 4.02 -9.04 -21.54
CA GLN A 12 3.03 -8.04 -21.17
C GLN A 12 2.47 -8.25 -19.75
N GLU A 13 2.33 -9.50 -19.31
CA GLU A 13 1.89 -9.81 -17.95
C GLU A 13 2.92 -9.39 -16.89
N GLN A 14 4.21 -9.58 -17.18
CA GLN A 14 5.29 -9.15 -16.29
C GLN A 14 5.30 -7.63 -16.13
N LEU A 15 5.10 -6.88 -17.22
CA LEU A 15 4.94 -5.44 -17.20
C LEU A 15 3.77 -5.01 -16.28
N LEU A 16 2.59 -5.64 -16.41
CA LEU A 16 1.43 -5.35 -15.57
C LEU A 16 1.68 -5.66 -14.09
N ARG A 17 2.39 -6.75 -13.78
CA ARG A 17 2.79 -7.10 -12.41
C ARG A 17 3.73 -6.04 -11.82
N ARG A 18 4.68 -5.51 -12.60
CA ARG A 18 5.57 -4.41 -12.17
C ARG A 18 4.78 -3.11 -11.94
N PHE A 19 3.91 -2.75 -12.87
CA PHE A 19 3.03 -1.59 -12.72
C PHE A 19 2.18 -1.69 -11.44
N ARG A 20 1.56 -2.84 -11.19
CA ARG A 20 0.80 -3.08 -9.94
C ARG A 20 1.67 -2.88 -8.70
N LYS A 21 2.92 -3.38 -8.70
CA LYS A 21 3.86 -3.17 -7.59
C LYS A 21 4.18 -1.69 -7.38
N GLU A 22 4.46 -0.94 -8.43
CA GLU A 22 4.74 0.51 -8.33
C GLU A 22 3.52 1.31 -7.86
N VAL A 23 2.32 0.98 -8.33
CA VAL A 23 1.06 1.56 -7.83
C VAL A 23 0.91 1.29 -6.32
N MET A 24 1.12 0.05 -5.87
CA MET A 24 1.05 -0.29 -4.45
C MET A 24 2.12 0.43 -3.61
N LYS A 25 3.34 0.57 -4.14
CA LYS A 25 4.45 1.28 -3.49
C LYS A 25 4.17 2.77 -3.35
N SER A 26 3.59 3.40 -4.37
CA SER A 26 3.22 4.82 -4.36
C SER A 26 2.15 5.18 -3.32
N ARG A 27 1.37 4.19 -2.84
CA ARG A 27 0.26 4.35 -1.88
C ARG A 27 -0.83 5.35 -2.28
N ILE A 28 -0.83 5.85 -3.53
CA ILE A 28 -1.75 6.90 -3.98
C ILE A 28 -3.23 6.52 -3.78
N LEU A 29 -3.61 5.28 -4.09
CA LEU A 29 -4.98 4.78 -3.89
C LEU A 29 -5.37 4.69 -2.41
N ALA A 30 -4.42 4.33 -1.55
CA ALA A 30 -4.65 4.25 -0.11
C ALA A 30 -4.85 5.65 0.50
N ASP A 31 -4.12 6.65 -0.01
CA ASP A 31 -4.26 8.04 0.41
C ASP A 31 -5.57 8.66 -0.07
N VAL A 32 -5.95 8.44 -1.34
CA VAL A 32 -7.26 8.87 -1.85
C VAL A 32 -8.38 8.27 -1.01
N ARG A 33 -8.34 6.96 -0.71
CA ARG A 33 -9.37 6.33 0.13
C ARG A 33 -9.39 6.88 1.56
N ARG A 34 -8.22 7.22 2.13
CA ARG A 34 -8.12 7.81 3.48
C ARG A 34 -8.69 9.22 3.52
N LYS A 35 -8.52 10.00 2.45
CA LYS A 35 -8.98 11.39 2.34
C LYS A 35 -10.40 11.52 1.79
N ARG A 36 -11.03 10.43 1.35
CA ARG A 36 -12.36 10.41 0.73
C ARG A 36 -13.44 11.08 1.60
N TRP A 37 -13.35 10.91 2.92
CA TRP A 37 -14.31 11.47 3.87
C TRP A 37 -13.56 12.15 5.01
N HIS A 38 -14.18 13.17 5.60
CA HIS A 38 -13.66 13.76 6.84
C HIS A 38 -13.73 12.73 7.98
N ILE A 39 -12.64 12.58 8.71
CA ILE A 39 -12.53 11.70 9.87
C ILE A 39 -11.93 12.52 11.02
N PRO A 40 -12.57 12.54 12.21
CA PRO A 40 -12.03 13.26 13.36
C PRO A 40 -10.61 12.83 13.73
N LYS A 41 -9.83 13.75 14.31
CA LYS A 41 -8.43 13.49 14.71
C LYS A 41 -8.30 12.30 15.68
N SER A 42 -9.27 12.12 16.58
CA SER A 42 -9.35 10.99 17.51
C SER A 42 -9.45 9.65 16.76
N GLU A 43 -10.31 9.58 15.76
CA GLU A 43 -10.53 8.38 14.96
C GLU A 43 -9.30 8.06 14.09
N VAL A 44 -8.64 9.07 13.53
CA VAL A 44 -7.35 8.90 12.84
C VAL A 44 -6.29 8.30 13.77
N ARG A 45 -6.20 8.78 15.03
CA ARG A 45 -5.28 8.22 16.05
C ARG A 45 -5.61 6.77 16.37
N ARG A 46 -6.89 6.45 16.59
CA ARG A 46 -7.37 5.08 16.85
C ARG A 46 -7.01 4.12 15.71
N ILE A 47 -7.25 4.52 14.46
CA ILE A 47 -6.91 3.72 13.28
C ILE A 47 -5.39 3.51 13.17
N LYS A 48 -4.57 4.52 13.45
CA LYS A 48 -3.10 4.40 13.44
C LYS A 48 -2.60 3.40 14.48
N GLN A 49 -3.07 3.49 15.73
CA GLN A 49 -2.72 2.55 16.79
C GLN A 49 -3.11 1.11 16.43
N LYS A 50 -4.34 0.91 15.94
CA LYS A 50 -4.82 -0.41 15.49
C LYS A 50 -3.96 -0.99 14.36
N LYS A 51 -3.54 -0.15 13.40
CA LYS A 51 -2.65 -0.58 12.29
C LYS A 51 -1.24 -0.93 12.79
N ALA A 52 -0.69 -0.17 13.73
CA ALA A 52 0.62 -0.45 14.32
C ALA A 52 0.62 -1.78 15.08
N ALA A 53 -0.38 -2.02 15.94
CA ALA A 53 -0.56 -3.28 16.64
C ALA A 53 -0.70 -4.47 15.68
N ARG A 54 -1.49 -4.33 14.60
CA ARG A 54 -1.60 -5.36 13.55
C ARG A 54 -0.26 -5.65 12.87
N ARG A 55 0.55 -4.63 12.60
CA ARG A 55 1.88 -4.80 11.99
C ARG A 55 2.82 -5.56 12.94
N MET A 56 2.85 -5.20 14.22
CA MET A 56 3.68 -5.90 15.23
C MET A 56 3.31 -7.38 15.35
N ARG A 57 2.00 -7.70 15.45
CA ARG A 57 1.53 -9.09 15.51
C ARG A 57 1.93 -9.92 14.29
N ARG A 58 1.90 -9.30 13.09
CA ARG A 58 2.35 -9.98 11.86
C ARG A 58 3.83 -10.31 11.89
N VAL A 59 4.67 -9.38 12.35
CA VAL A 59 6.12 -9.59 12.48
C VAL A 59 6.42 -10.69 13.49
N GLN A 60 5.77 -10.66 14.66
CA GLN A 60 5.93 -11.69 15.69
C GLN A 60 5.55 -13.09 15.20
N ARG A 61 4.50 -13.21 14.38
CA ARG A 61 4.10 -14.50 13.79
C ARG A 61 5.10 -15.01 12.75
N MET A 62 5.80 -14.13 12.04
CA MET A 62 6.77 -14.52 11.01
C MET A 62 8.10 -14.97 11.62
N ASN A 63 8.44 -14.45 12.79
CA ASN A 63 9.67 -14.79 13.53
C ASN A 63 9.48 -15.99 14.48
N ARG A 64 8.29 -16.59 14.50
CA ARG A 64 8.00 -17.87 15.17
C ARG A 64 7.93 -18.95 14.12
#